data_AF-C4FLT0-F1
#
_entry.id   AF-C4FLT0-F1
#
_cell.length_a   1.000
_cell.length_b   1.000
_cell.length_c   1.000
_cell.angle_alpha   90.00
_cell.angle_beta   90.00
_cell.angle_gamma   90.00
#
_symmetry.space_group_name_H-M   'P 1'
#
loop_
_entity.id
_entity.type
_entity.pdbx_description
1 polymer ?
#
loop_
_entity_poly.entity_id
_entity_poly.type
_entity_poly.pdbx_seq_one_letter_code
_entity_poly.pdbx_strand_id
1 'polypeptide(L)' 'AESHISIHTFPEKGYFSIDIFSCKEFDIPAALEIIKSFFGTEDLEVQTTSRGTEFPRDIGMAGAITASQRKRLY' A
#
# COMPACT_ATOMS: atom_id res chain seq x y z
N ALA A 1 1.80 12.75 -12.57
CA ALA A 1 1.08 12.09 -11.46
C ALA A 1 1.94 10.93 -11.00
N GLU A 2 2.27 10.86 -9.71
CA GLU A 2 3.17 9.83 -9.13
C GLU A 2 2.40 8.88 -8.20
N SER A 3 1.16 8.55 -8.56
CA SER A 3 0.28 7.59 -7.87
C SER A 3 -0.06 6.43 -8.82
N HIS A 4 -0.35 5.24 -8.29
CA HIS A 4 -0.80 4.11 -9.11
C HIS A 4 -1.77 3.21 -8.36
N ILE A 5 -2.57 2.47 -9.13
CA ILE A 5 -3.34 1.34 -8.66
C ILE A 5 -3.01 0.18 -9.60
N SER A 6 -2.59 -0.95 -9.06
CA SER A 6 -2.33 -2.18 -9.82
C SER A 6 -3.14 -3.33 -9.25
N ILE A 7 -3.53 -4.24 -10.13
CA ILE A 7 -4.24 -5.47 -9.76
C ILE A 7 -3.66 -6.66 -10.51
N HIS A 8 -3.47 -7.76 -9.79
CA HIS A 8 -3.13 -9.06 -10.35
C HIS A 8 -4.23 -10.05 -9.97
N THR A 9 -4.83 -10.68 -10.97
CA THR A 9 -5.91 -11.67 -10.77
C THR A 9 -5.42 -13.06 -11.13
N PHE A 10 -5.85 -14.04 -10.34
CA PHE A 10 -5.57 -15.46 -10.53
C PHE A 10 -6.91 -16.23 -10.47
N PRO A 11 -7.72 -16.17 -11.55
CA PRO A 11 -9.08 -16.74 -11.53
C PRO A 11 -9.11 -18.22 -11.16
N GLU A 12 -8.14 -19.01 -11.63
CA GLU A 12 -8.04 -20.45 -11.32
C GLU A 12 -7.86 -20.74 -9.81
N LYS A 13 -7.40 -19.76 -9.04
CA LYS A 13 -7.20 -19.87 -7.59
C LYS A 13 -8.26 -19.11 -6.78
N GLY A 14 -9.19 -18.41 -7.45
CA GLY A 14 -10.12 -17.50 -6.78
C GLY A 14 -9.42 -16.39 -6.00
N TYR A 15 -8.23 -15.95 -6.46
CA TYR A 15 -7.36 -15.04 -5.71
C TYR A 15 -7.05 -13.78 -6.53
N PHE A 16 -6.85 -12.67 -5.84
CA PHE A 16 -6.32 -11.44 -6.42
C PHE A 16 -5.45 -10.71 -5.41
N SER A 17 -4.54 -9.87 -5.93
CA SER A 17 -3.79 -8.90 -5.13
C SER A 17 -3.96 -7.51 -5.73
N ILE A 18 -4.16 -6.51 -4.87
CA ILE A 18 -4.34 -5.10 -5.27
C ILE A 18 -3.35 -4.24 -4.49
N ASP A 19 -2.66 -3.35 -5.20
CA ASP A 19 -1.82 -2.30 -4.62
C ASP A 19 -2.43 -0.93 -4.93
N ILE A 20 -2.68 -0.12 -3.90
CA ILE A 20 -3.15 1.26 -4.02
C ILE A 20 -2.07 2.17 -3.45
N PHE A 21 -1.44 2.96 -4.33
CA PHE A 21 -0.42 3.93 -3.97
C PHE A 21 -0.86 5.34 -4.35
N SER A 22 -1.03 6.20 -3.34
CA SER A 22 -1.46 7.59 -3.52
C SER A 22 -0.54 8.56 -2.79
N CYS A 23 -0.23 9.69 -3.43
CA CYS A 23 0.45 10.83 -2.80
C CYS A 23 -0.51 11.73 -2.00
N LYS A 24 -1.81 11.43 -2.01
CA LYS A 24 -2.85 12.11 -1.25
C LYS A 24 -3.58 11.13 -0.36
N GLU A 25 -4.06 11.61 0.78
CA GLU A 25 -4.96 10.83 1.63
C GLU A 25 -6.21 10.42 0.86
N PHE A 26 -6.70 9.23 1.17
CA PHE A 26 -7.93 8.67 0.63
C PHE A 26 -8.60 7.79 1.70
N ASP A 27 -9.90 7.59 1.54
CA ASP A 27 -10.70 6.76 2.44
C ASP A 27 -10.43 5.28 2.16
N ILE A 28 -9.57 4.66 3.00
CA ILE A 28 -9.22 3.24 2.90
C ILE A 28 -10.47 2.36 3.09
N PRO A 29 -11.30 2.52 4.14
CA PRO A 29 -12.56 1.78 4.28
C PRO A 29 -13.45 1.83 3.02
N ALA A 30 -13.65 3.01 2.43
CA ALA A 30 -14.46 3.14 1.22
C ALA A 30 -13.84 2.37 0.03
N ALA A 31 -12.51 2.43 -0.13
CA ALA A 31 -11.82 1.66 -1.17
C ALA A 31 -11.98 0.15 -0.96
N LEU A 32 -11.88 -0.34 0.28
CA LEU A 32 -12.07 -1.75 0.61
C LEU A 32 -13.50 -2.23 0.33
N GLU A 33 -14.52 -1.43 0.66
CA GLU A 33 -15.91 -1.79 0.37
C GLU A 33 -16.20 -1.86 -1.13
N ILE A 34 -15.59 -0.98 -1.94
CA ILE A 34 -15.65 -1.05 -3.40
C ILE A 34 -15.01 -2.36 -3.89
N ILE A 35 -13.83 -2.71 -3.38
CA ILE A 35 -13.12 -3.95 -3.77
C ILE A 35 -13.95 -5.18 -3.41
N LYS A 36 -14.46 -5.26 -2.18
CA LYS A 36 -15.30 -6.39 -1.74
C LYS A 36 -16.55 -6.53 -2.60
N SER A 37 -17.26 -5.43 -2.83
CA SER A 37 -18.50 -5.43 -3.63
C SER A 37 -18.24 -5.83 -5.08
N PHE A 38 -17.12 -5.39 -5.66
CA PHE A 38 -16.77 -5.68 -7.05
C PHE A 38 -16.34 -7.15 -7.25
N PHE A 39 -15.50 -7.69 -6.37
CA PHE A 39 -15.00 -9.06 -6.47
C PHE A 39 -15.90 -10.10 -5.78
N GLY A 40 -16.89 -9.66 -5.00
CA GLY A 40 -17.75 -10.54 -4.21
C GLY A 40 -16.99 -11.34 -3.15
N THR A 41 -15.91 -10.76 -2.58
CA THR A 41 -15.12 -11.41 -1.53
C THR A 41 -15.49 -10.90 -0.14
N GLU A 42 -15.54 -11.81 0.82
CA GLU A 42 -15.75 -11.49 2.25
C GLU A 42 -14.43 -11.44 3.02
N ASP A 43 -13.37 -12.04 2.47
CA ASP A 43 -12.04 -12.11 3.09
C ASP A 43 -11.05 -11.21 2.35
N LEU A 44 -10.36 -10.34 3.09
CA LEU A 44 -9.34 -9.42 2.60
C LEU A 44 -8.26 -9.28 3.66
N GLU A 45 -7.04 -9.66 3.30
CA GLU A 45 -5.84 -9.29 4.06
C GLU A 45 -5.36 -7.92 3.61
N VAL A 46 -5.31 -6.95 4.53
CA VAL A 46 -4.98 -5.54 4.21
C VAL A 46 -3.78 -5.08 5.01
N GLN A 47 -2.75 -4.62 4.30
CA GLN A 47 -1.59 -3.97 4.90
C GLN A 47 -1.48 -2.52 4.38
N THR A 48 -1.38 -1.56 5.30
CA THR A 48 -1.19 -0.15 4.97
C THR A 48 0.19 0.31 5.41
N THR A 49 0.88 1.06 4.55
CA THR A 49 2.19 1.65 4.86
C THR A 49 2.24 3.11 4.42
N SER A 50 2.50 4.02 5.35
CA SER A 50 2.78 5.42 5.02
C SER A 50 4.14 5.53 4.32
N ARG A 51 4.19 6.19 3.17
CA ARG A 51 5.40 6.39 2.37
C ARG A 51 5.76 7.87 2.34
N GLY A 52 7.05 8.19 2.19
CA GLY A 52 7.52 9.57 2.09
C GLY A 52 7.53 10.34 3.43
N THR A 53 7.46 9.66 4.58
CA THR A 53 7.54 10.28 5.92
C THR A 53 8.84 11.04 6.18
N GLU A 54 9.85 10.87 5.31
CA GLU A 54 11.18 11.47 5.39
C GLU A 54 11.45 12.47 4.26
N PHE A 55 10.50 12.68 3.35
CA PHE A 55 10.66 13.52 2.16
C PHE A 55 9.87 14.83 2.27
N PRO A 56 10.44 16.00 1.88
CA PRO A 56 11.86 16.27 1.66
C PRO A 56 12.49 16.77 2.97
N ARG A 57 13.37 15.99 3.60
CA ARG A 57 14.33 16.53 4.56
C ARG A 57 15.72 16.01 4.23
N ASP A 58 16.70 16.85 4.54
CA ASP A 58 18.14 16.64 4.43
C ASP A 58 18.57 15.18 4.23
N ILE A 59 19.31 14.93 3.14
CA ILE A 59 19.78 13.60 2.71
C ILE A 59 20.42 12.82 3.87
N GLY A 60 21.10 13.50 4.80
CA GLY A 60 21.73 12.87 5.96
C GLY A 60 20.72 12.24 6.93
N MET A 61 19.55 12.83 7.09
CA MET A 61 18.53 12.37 8.03
C MET A 61 17.69 11.22 7.45
N ALA A 62 17.39 11.25 6.16
CA ALA A 62 16.74 10.14 5.44
C ALA A 62 17.59 8.86 5.45
N GLY A 63 18.92 9.00 5.34
CA GLY A 63 19.85 7.87 5.46
C GLY A 63 19.76 7.15 6.80
N ALA A 64 19.65 7.90 7.91
CA ALA A 64 19.59 7.34 9.26
C ALA A 64 18.28 6.59 9.53
N ILE A 65 17.13 7.13 9.10
CA ILE A 65 15.84 6.50 9.36
C ILE A 65 15.66 5.26 8.48
N THR A 66 16.03 5.34 7.18
CA THR A 66 16.02 4.18 6.28
C THR A 66 16.90 3.04 6.81
N ALA A 67 18.07 3.33 7.39
CA ALA A 67 18.92 2.30 8.00
C ALA A 67 18.28 1.66 9.24
N SER A 68 17.58 2.45 10.05
CA SER A 68 16.88 1.96 11.25
C SER A 68 15.69 1.06 10.91
N GLN A 69 14.91 1.38 9.87
CA GLN A 69 13.76 0.60 9.45
C GLN A 69 14.15 -0.74 8.84
N ARG A 70 15.24 -0.80 8.05
CA ARG A 70 15.77 -2.06 7.51
C ARG A 70 16.18 -3.02 8.62
N LYS A 71 16.78 -2.52 9.71
CA LYS A 71 17.22 -3.36 10.84
C LYS A 71 16.06 -3.91 11.68
N ARG A 72 14.87 -3.31 11.60
CA ARG A 72 13.66 -3.76 12.32
C ARG A 72 12.90 -4.87 11.58
N LEU A 73 13.21 -5.09 10.31
CA LEU A 73 12.61 -6.12 9.46
C LEU A 73 13.45 -7.41 9.38
N TYR A 74 14.54 -7.50 10.16
CA TYR A 74 15.36 -8.70 10.36
C TYR A 74 15.42 -9.08 11.84
#